data_AF-A0A7X7THH1-F1
#
_entry.id   AF-A0A7X7THH1-F1
#
_cell.length_a   1.000
_cell.length_b   1.000
_cell.length_c   1.000
_cell.angle_alpha   90.00
_cell.angle_beta   90.00
_cell.angle_gamma   90.00
#
_symmetry.space_group_name_H-M   'P 1'
#
loop_
_entity.id
_entity.type
_entity.pdbx_description
1 polymer ?
#
loop_
_entity_poly.entity_id
_entity_poly.type
_entity_poly.pdbx_seq_one_letter_code
_entity_poly.pdbx_strand_id
1 'polypeptide(L)' 'MQVIDKTETERIQIELKSYKGKEYMDIRIFFKNDEGEWLPTKKGVTVSVHKLNDFLEAFKKEQPAAAET' A
#
# COMPACT_ATOMS: atom_id res chain seq x y z
N MET A 1 -2.12 -3.72 -9.65
CA MET A 1 -1.41 -2.61 -9.00
C MET A 1 -2.37 -1.44 -8.90
N GLN A 2 -2.58 -0.90 -7.69
CA GLN A 2 -3.38 0.29 -7.41
C GLN A 2 -2.45 1.40 -6.92
N VAL A 3 -2.74 2.65 -7.28
CA VAL A 3 -1.91 3.82 -6.93
C VAL A 3 -2.81 4.89 -6.31
N ILE A 4 -2.35 5.48 -5.21
CA ILE A 4 -3.02 6.56 -4.49
C ILE A 4 -2.02 7.70 -4.31
N ASP A 5 -2.23 8.81 -5.01
CA ASP A 5 -1.36 9.98 -4.87
C ASP A 5 -1.59 10.64 -3.51
N LYS A 6 -0.53 10.82 -2.72
CA LYS A 6 -0.58 11.55 -1.44
C LYS A 6 -0.27 13.02 -1.64
N THR A 7 0.74 13.30 -2.45
CA THR A 7 1.24 14.64 -2.80
C THR A 7 1.77 14.62 -4.23
N GLU A 8 2.24 15.76 -4.74
CA GLU A 8 2.87 15.85 -6.07
C GLU A 8 4.12 14.96 -6.20
N THR A 9 4.80 14.65 -5.09
CA THR A 9 6.06 13.90 -5.06
C THR A 9 5.99 12.58 -4.30
N GLU A 10 4.86 12.24 -3.67
CA GLU A 10 4.65 10.98 -2.96
C GLU A 10 3.36 10.28 -3.38
N ARG A 11 3.44 8.97 -3.61
CA ARG A 11 2.28 8.11 -3.90
C ARG A 11 2.37 6.80 -3.15
N ILE A 12 1.22 6.23 -2.77
CA ILE A 12 1.13 4.88 -2.23
C ILE A 12 0.87 3.94 -3.41
N GLN A 13 1.64 2.86 -3.51
CA GLN A 13 1.38 1.77 -4.43
C GLN A 13 1.00 0.51 -3.67
N ILE A 14 -0.04 -0.14 -4.13
CA ILE A 14 -0.57 -1.38 -3.59
C ILE A 14 -0.50 -2.43 -4.70
N GLU A 15 0.25 -3.50 -4.46
CA GLU A 15 0.48 -4.55 -5.45
C GLU A 15 0.49 -5.93 -4.82
N LEU A 16 -0.02 -6.91 -5.55
CA LEU A 16 0.11 -8.31 -5.21
C LEU A 16 1.43 -8.83 -5.80
N LYS A 17 2.32 -9.32 -4.94
CA LYS A 17 3.61 -9.91 -5.30
C LYS A 17 3.59 -11.40 -5.03
N SER A 18 4.19 -12.17 -5.93
CA SER A 18 4.47 -13.59 -5.71
C SER A 18 5.95 -13.77 -5.43
N TYR A 19 6.30 -14.30 -4.25
CA TYR A 19 7.67 -14.61 -3.87
C TYR A 19 7.76 -16.03 -3.33
N LYS A 20 8.62 -16.86 -3.95
CA LYS A 20 8.82 -18.28 -3.59
C LYS A 20 7.50 -19.08 -3.50
N GLY A 21 6.60 -18.87 -4.46
CA GLY A 21 5.30 -19.57 -4.51
C GLY A 21 4.29 -19.11 -3.45
N LYS A 22 4.58 -18.03 -2.72
CA LYS A 22 3.65 -17.40 -1.77
C LYS A 22 3.27 -16.02 -2.29
N GLU A 23 2.01 -15.66 -2.10
CA GLU A 23 1.49 -14.35 -2.49
C GLU A 23 1.50 -13.39 -1.29
N TYR A 24 1.78 -12.13 -1.59
CA TYR A 24 1.90 -11.05 -0.63
C TYR A 24 1.24 -9.81 -1.19
N MET A 25 0.54 -9.07 -0.36
CA MET A 25 0.12 -7.70 -0.65
C MET A 25 1.20 -6.75 -0.15
N ASP A 26 1.89 -6.06 -1.05
CA ASP A 26 2.85 -5.01 -0.71
C ASP A 26 2.17 -3.65 -0.83
N ILE A 27 2.20 -2.88 0.25
CA ILE A 27 1.69 -1.52 0.34
C ILE A 27 2.88 -0.63 0.66
N ARG A 28 3.31 0.21 -0.28
CA ARG A 28 4.56 0.96 -0.15
C ARG A 28 4.42 2.39 -0.64
N ILE A 29 5.08 3.31 0.04
CA ILE A 29 5.20 4.70 -0.42
C ILE A 29 6.34 4.78 -1.43
N PHE A 30 6.04 5.39 -2.57
CA PHE A 30 6.98 5.76 -3.60
C PHE A 30 7.15 7.27 -3.60
N PHE A 31 8.37 7.73 -3.84
CA PHE A 31 8.66 9.15 -4.03
C PHE A 31 9.16 9.39 -5.45
N LYS A 32 8.92 10.60 -5.96
CA LYS A 32 9.45 11.06 -7.24
C LYS A 32 10.85 11.64 -7.02
N ASN A 33 11.86 11.12 -7.72
CA ASN A 33 13.22 11.69 -7.70
C ASN A 33 13.31 12.91 -8.65
N ASP A 34 14.47 13.58 -8.65
CA ASP A 34 14.76 14.73 -9.53
C ASP A 34 14.69 14.39 -11.04
N GLU A 35 14.89 13.11 -11.41
CA GLU A 35 14.77 12.62 -12.79
C GLU A 35 13.31 12.33 -13.18
N GLY A 36 12.37 12.47 -12.24
CA GLY A 36 10.94 12.22 -12.44
C GLY A 36 10.51 10.76 -12.32
N GLU A 37 11.43 9.88 -11.93
CA GLU A 37 11.18 8.46 -11.68
C GLU A 37 10.58 8.23 -10.30
N TRP A 38 9.71 7.24 -10.22
CA TRP A 38 9.06 6.85 -8.97
C TRP A 38 9.81 5.71 -8.32
N LEU A 39 10.48 6.00 -7.21
CA LEU A 39 11.31 5.05 -6.48
C LEU A 39 10.62 4.59 -5.19
N PRO A 40 10.69 3.28 -4.86
CA PRO A 40 10.13 2.76 -3.62
C PRO A 40 10.92 3.28 -2.42
N THR A 41 10.21 3.64 -1.35
CA THR A 41 10.84 3.97 -0.07
C THR A 41 10.92 2.75 0.85
N LYS A 42 11.64 2.87 1.97
CA LYS A 42 11.58 1.90 3.08
C LYS A 42 10.23 1.94 3.82
N LYS A 43 9.41 2.97 3.63
CA LYS A 43 8.09 3.12 4.26
C LYS A 43 7.08 2.26 3.51
N GLY A 44 6.74 1.12 4.07
CA GLY A 44 5.75 0.21 3.52
C GLY A 44 5.53 -1.00 4.42
N VAL A 45 4.44 -1.71 4.16
CA VAL A 45 4.09 -2.95 4.83
C VAL A 45 3.79 -4.01 3.79
N THR A 46 4.32 -5.21 4.01
CA THR A 46 4.03 -6.38 3.19
C THR A 46 3.23 -7.36 4.03
N VAL A 47 2.04 -7.73 3.57
CA VAL A 47 1.10 -8.61 4.26
C VAL A 47 0.98 -9.90 3.47
N SER A 48 1.12 -11.05 4.12
CA SER A 48 0.86 -12.35 3.47
C SER A 48 -0.63 -12.49 3.14
N VAL A 49 -0.97 -13.13 2.02
CA VAL A 49 -2.38 -13.39 1.66
C VAL A 49 -3.17 -14.11 2.75
N HIS A 50 -2.51 -14.95 3.55
CA HIS A 50 -3.14 -15.65 4.68
C HIS A 50 -3.60 -14.72 5.82
N LYS A 51 -3.05 -13.50 5.88
CA LYS A 51 -3.34 -12.48 6.89
C LYS A 51 -4.06 -11.26 6.30
N LEU A 52 -4.42 -11.30 5.02
CA LEU A 52 -5.12 -10.20 4.37
C LEU A 52 -6.50 -9.95 4.99
N ASN A 53 -7.24 -11.00 5.34
CA ASN A 53 -8.56 -10.82 5.96
C ASN A 53 -8.44 -10.14 7.33
N ASP A 54 -7.58 -10.64 8.22
CA ASP A 54 -7.29 -10.00 9.52
C ASP A 54 -6.90 -8.52 9.34
N PHE A 55 -6.03 -8.23 8.35
CA PHE A 55 -5.59 -6.88 8.05
C PHE A 55 -6.74 -5.97 7.61
N LEU A 56 -7.59 -6.44 6.69
CA LEU A 56 -8.75 -5.69 6.19
C LEU A 56 -9.79 -5.45 7.30
N GLU A 57 -10.03 -6.43 8.15
CA GLU A 57 -10.94 -6.29 9.29
C GLU A 57 -10.43 -5.27 10.30
N ALA A 58 -9.13 -5.31 10.63
CA ALA A 58 -8.51 -4.30 11.48
C ALA A 58 -8.60 -2.91 10.85
N PHE A 59 -8.33 -2.79 9.54
CA PHE A 59 -8.41 -1.51 8.83
C PHE A 59 -9.83 -0.94 8.83
N LYS A 60 -10.84 -1.78 8.59
CA LYS A 60 -12.25 -1.39 8.64
C LYS A 60 -12.69 -0.97 10.05
N LYS A 61 -12.21 -1.67 11.08
CA LYS A 61 -12.53 -1.37 12.48
C LYS A 61 -11.99 -0.02 12.91
N GLU A 62 -10.77 0.31 12.49
CA GLU A 62 -10.12 1.59 12.80
C GLU A 62 -10.51 2.69 11.80
N GLN A 63 -11.23 2.36 10.72
CA GLN A 63 -11.79 3.36 9.82
C GLN A 63 -12.83 4.16 10.63
N PRO A 64 -12.71 5.49 10.71
CA PRO A 64 -13.76 6.28 11.31
C PRO A 64 -15.07 5.97 10.58
N ALA A 65 -16.15 5.74 11.33
CA ALA A 65 -17.49 5.71 10.77
C ALA A 65 -17.61 6.98 9.92
N ALA A 66 -17.82 6.80 8.62
CA ALA A 66 -17.61 7.85 7.63
C ALA A 66 -18.21 9.17 8.12
N ALA A 67 -17.41 10.22 8.15
CA ALA A 67 -17.93 11.55 7.92
C ALA A 67 -18.52 11.50 6.51
N GLU A 68 -19.82 11.23 6.44
CA GLU A 68 -20.63 11.54 5.29
C GLU A 68 -20.41 13.03 4.99
N THR A 69 -19.86 13.35 3.82
CA THR A 69 -19.92 14.69 3.23
C THR A 69 -19.98 14.56 1.72
#